data_AF-A0A973Z242-F1
#
_entry.id   AF-A0A973Z242-F1
#
_cell.length_a   1.000
_cell.length_b   1.000
_cell.length_c   1.000
_cell.angle_alpha   90.00
_cell.angle_beta   90.00
_cell.angle_gamma   90.00
#
_symmetry.space_group_name_H-M   'P 1'
#
loop_
_entity.id
_entity.type
_entity.pdbx_description
1 polymer ?
#
loop_
_entity_poly.entity_id
_entity_poly.type
_entity_poly.pdbx_seq_one_letter_code
_entity_poly.pdbx_strand_id
1 'polypeptide(L)'
;MQRSIALSRLGLRPNHGVGTTKSVRRLSLIDRYLTKTIAVPLIGTLLLAAMLLVLDKMLRLFDFVVTAGGPVSVVWRMLANLLPEYFSLGIPIGLMLGILLAFRKLALSSELDALRGIGAGFGRLLRVPYAYAVGLLLLNLFIVGWLQPWTHYGYERLRFDLRSGALGASMKVGEFNRLGKRMTLRIDRSEDRGTQLHGIFVQVDDRSGTQVAATAEQGRFLSTDDPDVILFRLQKGRLIQDSPKFAAPRTLSFDLYDLPINLPRVDSFRQRGHEELEELTLPELFREGYFRDIPNDQRIAAQANLHFRVVEVLM
;
A
#
# COMPACT_ATOMS: atom_id res chain seq x y z
N MET A 1 53.62 -84.03 0.10
CA MET A 1 53.57 -82.99 -0.94
C MET A 1 52.20 -83.08 -1.65
N GLN A 2 51.07 -82.99 -0.95
CA GLN A 2 50.27 -81.79 -0.65
C GLN A 2 50.24 -80.74 -1.76
N ARG A 3 49.14 -80.70 -2.53
CA ARG A 3 48.29 -79.50 -2.73
C ARG A 3 46.98 -79.89 -3.43
N SER A 4 45.92 -79.91 -2.62
CA SER A 4 44.52 -79.92 -3.04
C SER A 4 44.17 -78.55 -3.61
N ILE A 5 43.65 -78.50 -4.84
CA ILE A 5 43.06 -77.29 -5.44
C ILE A 5 41.56 -77.57 -5.60
N ALA A 6 40.78 -77.05 -4.65
CA ALA A 6 39.33 -77.07 -4.68
C ALA A 6 38.82 -76.07 -5.72
N LEU A 7 38.17 -76.57 -6.77
CA LEU A 7 37.42 -75.76 -7.73
C LEU A 7 36.11 -75.29 -7.07
N SER A 8 36.13 -74.07 -6.54
CA SER A 8 34.94 -73.35 -6.09
C SER A 8 34.03 -73.08 -7.29
N ARG A 9 32.93 -73.84 -7.40
CA ARG A 9 31.81 -73.53 -8.30
C ARG A 9 31.23 -72.18 -7.92
N LEU A 10 31.50 -71.15 -8.72
CA LEU A 10 30.83 -69.85 -8.60
C LEU A 10 29.37 -70.04 -9.02
N GLY A 11 28.49 -70.20 -8.03
CA GLY A 11 27.05 -70.18 -8.23
C GLY A 11 26.64 -68.80 -8.76
N LEU A 12 26.16 -68.77 -10.00
CA LEU A 12 25.41 -67.64 -10.56
C LEU A 12 24.19 -67.39 -9.66
N ARG A 13 24.24 -66.33 -8.86
CA ARG A 13 23.08 -65.80 -8.16
C ARG A 13 22.37 -64.81 -9.08
N PRO A 14 21.11 -65.04 -9.47
CA PRO A 14 20.30 -64.00 -10.10
C PRO A 14 19.99 -62.97 -9.01
N ASN A 15 20.63 -61.81 -9.08
CA ASN A 15 20.32 -60.71 -8.17
C ASN A 15 18.99 -60.07 -8.61
N HIS A 16 17.88 -60.68 -8.19
CA HIS A 16 16.58 -59.99 -8.11
C HIS A 16 16.64 -58.99 -6.95
N GLY A 17 17.31 -57.87 -7.20
CA GLY A 17 17.22 -56.67 -6.39
C GLY A 17 16.27 -55.68 -7.04
N VAL A 18 14.97 -55.99 -7.07
CA VAL A 18 13.93 -54.95 -7.20
C VAL A 18 13.97 -54.15 -5.90
N GLY A 19 14.98 -53.31 -5.78
CA GLY A 19 15.06 -52.28 -4.77
C GLY A 19 14.05 -51.21 -5.15
N THR A 20 12.80 -51.42 -4.73
CA THR A 20 11.83 -50.36 -4.53
C THR A 20 12.41 -49.39 -3.49
N THR A 21 13.32 -48.53 -3.94
CA THR A 21 13.76 -47.39 -3.18
C THR A 21 12.55 -46.46 -3.15
N LYS A 22 11.82 -46.51 -2.04
CA LYS A 22 10.90 -45.45 -1.63
C LYS A 22 11.71 -44.16 -1.63
N SER A 23 11.67 -43.47 -2.78
CA SER A 23 12.31 -42.19 -3.01
C SER A 23 11.56 -41.16 -2.18
N VAL A 24 11.96 -41.02 -0.93
CA VAL A 24 11.79 -39.77 -0.22
C VAL A 24 12.58 -38.75 -1.04
N ARG A 25 11.83 -37.92 -1.75
CA ARG A 25 12.19 -36.91 -2.75
C ARG A 25 13.38 -36.05 -2.31
N ARG A 26 14.61 -36.58 -2.37
CA ARG A 26 15.84 -35.78 -2.23
C ARG A 26 16.03 -35.04 -3.55
N LEU A 27 16.18 -33.72 -3.46
CA LEU A 27 16.51 -32.87 -4.62
C LEU A 27 17.71 -33.48 -5.35
N SER A 28 17.58 -33.74 -6.65
CA SER A 28 18.69 -34.21 -7.48
C SER A 28 19.79 -33.15 -7.47
N LEU A 29 21.06 -33.54 -7.58
CA LEU A 29 22.19 -32.59 -7.63
C LEU A 29 21.98 -31.52 -8.73
N ILE A 30 21.40 -31.93 -9.86
CA ILE A 30 21.00 -31.04 -10.97
C ILE A 30 19.95 -30.02 -10.53
N ASP A 31 18.95 -30.42 -9.73
CA ASP A 31 17.89 -29.53 -9.28
C ASP A 31 18.46 -28.46 -8.35
N ARG A 32 19.31 -28.87 -7.39
CA ARG A 32 20.00 -27.94 -6.48
C ARG A 32 20.90 -26.97 -7.22
N TYR A 33 21.58 -27.45 -8.27
CA TYR A 33 22.41 -26.61 -9.13
C TYR A 33 21.55 -25.58 -9.87
N LEU A 34 20.48 -26.01 -10.56
CA LEU A 34 19.54 -25.10 -11.23
C LEU A 34 18.94 -24.08 -10.26
N THR A 35 18.58 -24.51 -9.04
CA THR A 35 18.01 -23.61 -8.01
C THR A 35 18.97 -22.48 -7.69
N LYS A 36 20.27 -22.77 -7.50
CA LYS A 36 21.29 -21.76 -7.21
C LYS A 36 21.57 -20.86 -8.42
N THR A 37 21.59 -21.45 -9.63
CA THR A 37 21.82 -20.70 -10.87
C THR A 37 20.68 -19.73 -11.19
N ILE A 38 19.43 -20.07 -10.83
CA ILE A 38 18.26 -19.21 -11.02
C ILE A 38 18.14 -18.17 -9.89
N ALA A 39 18.44 -18.53 -8.63
CA ALA A 39 18.27 -17.66 -7.47
C ALA A 39 18.99 -16.32 -7.60
N VAL A 40 20.26 -16.35 -8.03
CA VAL A 40 21.11 -15.16 -8.10
C VAL A 40 20.57 -14.12 -9.10
N PRO A 41 20.35 -14.44 -10.39
CA PRO A 41 19.79 -13.48 -11.33
C PRO A 41 18.36 -13.08 -10.94
N LEU A 42 17.53 -13.99 -10.42
CA LEU A 42 16.17 -13.69 -9.96
C LEU A 42 16.14 -12.60 -8.87
N ILE A 43 16.91 -12.78 -7.79
CA ILE A 43 16.98 -11.81 -6.70
C ILE A 43 17.58 -10.50 -7.20
N GLY A 44 18.61 -10.57 -8.06
CA GLY A 44 19.23 -9.38 -8.65
C GLY A 44 18.25 -8.56 -9.48
N THR A 45 17.47 -9.21 -10.36
CA THR A 45 16.48 -8.53 -11.20
C THR A 45 15.31 -8.00 -10.39
N LEU A 46 14.86 -8.74 -9.36
CA LEU A 46 13.77 -8.30 -8.48
C LEU A 46 14.18 -7.07 -7.67
N LEU A 47 15.39 -7.08 -7.10
CA LEU A 47 15.93 -5.96 -6.34
C LEU A 47 16.16 -4.74 -7.23
N LEU A 48 16.67 -4.94 -8.45
CA LEU A 48 16.82 -3.86 -9.43
C LEU A 48 15.47 -3.23 -9.79
N ALA A 49 14.45 -4.04 -10.07
CA ALA A 49 13.11 -3.56 -10.38
C ALA A 49 12.52 -2.76 -9.20
N ALA A 50 12.58 -3.32 -7.98
CA ALA A 50 12.11 -2.63 -6.78
C ALA A 50 12.85 -1.31 -6.54
N MET A 51 14.18 -1.29 -6.68
CA MET A 51 15.00 -0.10 -6.47
C MET A 51 14.69 0.99 -7.50
N LEU A 52 14.45 0.63 -8.76
CA LEU A 52 14.08 1.57 -9.81
C LEU A 52 12.73 2.23 -9.53
N LEU A 53 11.72 1.43 -9.14
CA LEU A 53 10.39 1.92 -8.79
C LEU A 53 10.40 2.83 -7.56
N VAL A 54 11.17 2.45 -6.53
CA VAL A 54 11.37 3.27 -5.32
C VAL A 54 12.02 4.61 -5.67
N LEU A 55 13.07 4.60 -6.50
CA LEU A 55 13.79 5.82 -6.88
C LEU A 55 12.89 6.79 -7.68
N ASP A 56 12.09 6.27 -8.60
CA ASP A 56 11.11 7.06 -9.39
C ASP A 56 10.10 7.78 -8.48
N LYS A 57 9.76 7.22 -7.33
CA LYS A 57 8.77 7.79 -6.40
C LYS A 57 9.40 8.65 -5.31
N MET A 58 10.68 8.42 -5.00
CA MET A 58 11.41 9.12 -3.95
C MET A 58 11.37 10.64 -4.13
N LEU A 59 11.67 11.14 -5.34
CA LEU A 59 11.69 12.59 -5.59
C LEU A 59 10.30 13.22 -5.38
N ARG A 60 9.25 12.60 -5.94
CA ARG A 60 7.88 13.09 -5.79
C ARG A 60 7.39 13.08 -4.33
N LEU A 61 7.77 12.07 -3.55
CA LEU A 61 7.43 12.00 -2.13
C LEU A 61 8.20 13.02 -1.31
N PHE A 62 9.48 13.24 -1.64
CA PHE A 62 10.28 14.28 -1.00
C PHE A 62 9.65 15.66 -1.21
N ASP A 63 9.35 16.02 -2.47
CA ASP A 63 8.69 17.29 -2.80
C ASP A 63 7.33 17.44 -2.10
N PHE A 64 6.53 16.38 -2.07
CA PHE A 64 5.26 16.36 -1.37
C PHE A 64 5.42 16.62 0.14
N VAL A 65 6.33 15.92 0.82
CA VAL A 65 6.55 16.06 2.27
C VAL A 65 7.09 17.45 2.61
N VAL A 66 8.05 17.95 1.83
CA VAL A 66 8.65 19.28 2.05
C VAL A 66 7.61 20.39 1.83
N THR A 67 6.81 20.28 0.77
CA THR A 67 5.75 21.26 0.48
C THR A 67 4.65 21.24 1.55
N ALA A 68 4.37 20.07 2.12
CA ALA A 68 3.43 19.91 3.23
C ALA A 68 4.00 20.36 4.60
N GLY A 69 5.28 20.74 4.68
CA GLY A 69 5.92 21.13 5.94
C GLY A 69 6.17 19.97 6.91
N GLY A 70 6.14 18.73 6.42
CA GLY A 70 6.37 17.53 7.22
C GLY A 70 7.85 17.18 7.42
N PRO A 71 8.20 16.40 8.45
CA PRO A 71 9.57 15.95 8.63
C PRO A 71 9.99 14.98 7.52
N VAL A 72 11.20 15.16 6.97
CA VAL A 72 11.75 14.33 5.87
C VAL A 72 11.79 12.84 6.22
N SER A 73 11.88 12.49 7.51
CA SER A 73 11.81 11.09 7.97
C SER A 73 10.49 10.38 7.59
N VAL A 74 9.42 11.12 7.33
CA VAL A 74 8.13 10.59 6.88
C VAL A 74 8.21 10.02 5.47
N VAL A 75 9.09 10.54 4.62
CA VAL A 75 9.32 10.02 3.25
C VAL A 75 9.68 8.53 3.32
N TRP A 76 10.57 8.14 4.23
CA TRP A 76 10.96 6.73 4.41
C TRP A 76 9.81 5.83 4.86
N ARG A 77 8.89 6.35 5.67
CA ARG A 77 7.69 5.61 6.09
C ARG A 77 6.70 5.44 4.94
N MET A 78 6.51 6.50 4.14
CA MET A 78 5.67 6.43 2.94
C MET A 78 6.26 5.45 1.91
N LEU A 79 7.58 5.49 1.67
CA LEU A 79 8.27 4.54 0.80
C LEU A 79 8.14 3.11 1.30
N ALA A 80 8.32 2.86 2.61
CA ALA A 80 8.18 1.53 3.19
C ALA A 80 6.78 0.95 2.97
N ASN A 81 5.74 1.79 3.03
CA ASN A 81 4.37 1.38 2.75
C ASN A 81 4.09 1.12 1.26
N LEU A 82 4.88 1.66 0.34
CA LEU A 82 4.78 1.38 -1.10
C LEU A 82 5.58 0.15 -1.54
N LEU A 83 6.54 -0.31 -0.73
CA LEU A 83 7.38 -1.46 -1.08
C LEU A 83 6.57 -2.71 -1.44
N PRO A 84 5.53 -3.13 -0.68
CA PRO A 84 4.77 -4.33 -1.02
C PRO A 84 4.13 -4.28 -2.41
N GLU A 85 3.56 -3.14 -2.78
CA GLU A 85 2.98 -2.91 -4.11
C GLU A 85 4.04 -3.04 -5.20
N TYR A 86 5.22 -2.44 -5.02
CA TYR A 86 6.30 -2.53 -6.02
C TYR A 86 6.96 -3.90 -6.09
N PHE A 87 7.00 -4.64 -4.97
CA PHE A 87 7.36 -6.05 -5.00
C PHE A 87 6.31 -6.86 -5.77
N SER A 88 5.02 -6.56 -5.62
CA SER A 88 3.97 -7.24 -6.40
C SER A 88 4.21 -7.09 -7.89
N LEU A 89 4.38 -5.85 -8.34
CA LEU A 89 4.65 -5.52 -9.75
C LEU A 89 6.01 -6.06 -10.24
N GLY A 90 7.01 -6.11 -9.36
CA GLY A 90 8.36 -6.55 -9.68
C GLY A 90 8.51 -8.07 -9.78
N ILE A 91 7.69 -8.86 -9.09
CA ILE A 91 7.80 -10.33 -9.04
C ILE A 91 7.69 -10.98 -10.43
N PRO A 92 6.68 -10.69 -11.27
CA PRO A 92 6.56 -11.29 -12.60
C PRO A 92 7.75 -10.94 -13.51
N ILE A 93 8.16 -9.67 -13.52
CA ILE A 93 9.28 -9.16 -14.31
C ILE A 93 10.60 -9.81 -13.84
N GLY A 94 10.81 -9.85 -12.52
CA GLY A 94 11.98 -10.47 -11.90
C GLY A 94 12.04 -11.97 -12.17
N LEU A 95 10.91 -12.67 -12.10
CA LEU A 95 10.81 -14.09 -12.43
C LEU A 95 11.19 -14.36 -13.88
N MET A 96 10.60 -13.61 -14.81
CA MET A 96 10.87 -13.73 -16.23
C MET A 96 12.35 -13.47 -16.55
N LEU A 97 12.90 -12.34 -16.11
CA LEU A 97 14.29 -11.97 -16.36
C LEU A 97 15.27 -12.89 -15.63
N GLY A 98 14.98 -13.27 -14.39
CA GLY A 98 15.79 -14.17 -13.59
C GLY A 98 15.95 -15.53 -14.25
N ILE A 99 14.85 -16.13 -14.69
CA ILE A 99 14.86 -17.41 -15.42
C ILE A 99 15.58 -17.24 -16.77
N LEU A 100 15.25 -16.20 -17.53
CA LEU A 100 15.87 -15.95 -18.84
C LEU A 100 17.40 -15.83 -18.73
N LEU A 101 17.89 -15.04 -17.79
CA LEU A 101 19.33 -14.84 -17.58
C LEU A 101 20.03 -16.11 -17.08
N ALA A 102 19.37 -16.89 -16.21
CA ALA A 102 19.89 -18.16 -15.73
C ALA A 102 20.03 -19.18 -16.87
N PHE A 103 18.99 -19.34 -17.69
CA PHE A 103 19.04 -20.27 -18.83
C PHE A 103 19.97 -19.77 -19.93
N ARG A 104 20.05 -18.45 -20.16
CA ARG A 104 21.04 -17.85 -21.05
C ARG A 104 22.45 -18.20 -20.62
N LYS A 105 22.76 -18.11 -19.32
CA LYS A 105 24.06 -18.49 -18.78
C LYS A 105 24.36 -19.97 -19.03
N LEU A 106 23.41 -20.87 -18.74
CA LEU A 106 23.55 -22.31 -18.98
C LEU A 106 23.74 -22.65 -20.48
N ALA A 107 23.10 -21.91 -21.38
CA ALA A 107 23.26 -22.07 -22.81
C ALA A 107 24.64 -21.58 -23.29
N LEU A 108 25.08 -20.41 -22.83
CA LEU A 108 26.39 -19.85 -23.22
C LEU A 108 27.57 -20.68 -22.71
N SER A 109 27.41 -21.39 -21.59
CA SER A 109 28.43 -22.31 -21.08
C SER A 109 28.33 -23.73 -21.66
N SER A 110 27.46 -23.98 -22.65
CA SER A 110 27.16 -25.32 -23.19
C SER A 110 26.70 -26.36 -22.15
N GLU A 111 26.36 -25.93 -20.93
CA GLU A 111 25.87 -26.81 -19.87
C GLU A 111 24.46 -27.32 -20.19
N LEU A 112 23.64 -26.48 -20.83
CA LEU A 112 22.30 -26.86 -21.26
C LEU A 112 22.37 -28.01 -22.29
N ASP A 113 23.29 -27.93 -23.25
CA ASP A 113 23.49 -28.98 -24.26
C ASP A 113 24.07 -30.26 -23.66
N ALA A 114 25.03 -30.15 -22.73
CA ALA A 114 25.57 -31.29 -22.00
C ALA A 114 24.49 -32.02 -21.19
N LEU A 115 23.62 -31.28 -20.48
CA LEU A 115 22.48 -31.84 -19.74
C LEU A 115 21.50 -32.57 -20.67
N ARG A 116 21.25 -32.02 -21.87
CA ARG A 116 20.40 -32.69 -22.87
C ARG A 116 21.08 -33.94 -23.45
N GLY A 117 22.39 -33.90 -23.66
CA GLY A 117 23.18 -35.04 -24.17
C GLY A 117 23.15 -36.26 -23.26
N ILE A 118 23.04 -36.06 -21.93
CA ILE A 118 22.86 -37.15 -20.95
C ILE A 118 21.39 -37.57 -20.76
N GLY A 119 20.47 -37.08 -21.60
CA GLY A 119 19.06 -37.45 -21.58
C GLY A 119 18.18 -36.65 -20.63
N ALA A 120 18.62 -35.51 -20.09
CA ALA A 120 17.73 -34.64 -19.32
C ALA A 120 16.74 -33.91 -20.25
N GLY A 121 15.50 -34.39 -20.29
CA GLY A 121 14.42 -33.75 -21.05
C GLY A 121 13.99 -32.39 -20.47
N PHE A 122 13.45 -31.51 -21.32
CA PHE A 122 13.00 -30.16 -20.93
C PHE A 122 12.03 -30.14 -19.75
N GLY A 123 11.10 -31.11 -19.68
CA GLY A 123 10.17 -31.23 -18.56
C GLY A 123 10.87 -31.42 -17.20
N ARG A 124 12.07 -32.04 -17.16
CA ARG A 124 12.86 -32.16 -15.93
C ARG A 124 13.51 -30.82 -15.57
N LEU A 125 14.07 -30.10 -16.55
CA LEU A 125 14.70 -28.79 -16.33
C LEU A 125 13.69 -27.73 -15.90
N LEU A 126 12.45 -27.79 -16.40
CA LEU A 126 11.38 -26.86 -16.07
C LEU A 126 10.82 -27.02 -14.65
N ARG A 127 11.06 -28.16 -13.98
CA ARG A 127 10.56 -28.37 -12.60
C ARG A 127 11.02 -27.29 -11.63
N VAL A 128 12.27 -26.83 -11.75
CA VAL A 128 12.85 -25.82 -10.85
C VAL A 128 12.28 -24.41 -11.13
N PRO A 129 12.24 -23.93 -12.38
CA PRO A 129 11.50 -22.71 -12.73
C PRO A 129 10.05 -22.71 -12.27
N TYR A 130 9.31 -23.80 -12.49
CA TYR A 130 7.92 -23.90 -12.03
C TYR A 130 7.80 -23.88 -10.50
N ALA A 131 8.77 -24.48 -9.78
CA ALA A 131 8.79 -24.39 -8.32
C ALA A 131 8.99 -22.94 -7.83
N TYR A 132 9.85 -22.15 -8.49
CA TYR A 132 9.98 -20.72 -8.21
C TYR A 132 8.71 -19.95 -8.57
N ALA A 133 8.10 -20.24 -9.73
CA ALA A 133 6.87 -19.60 -10.16
C ALA A 133 5.75 -19.82 -9.14
N VAL A 134 5.51 -21.07 -8.71
CA VAL A 134 4.50 -21.39 -7.69
C VAL A 134 4.86 -20.76 -6.33
N GLY A 135 6.13 -20.77 -5.93
CA GLY A 135 6.55 -20.16 -4.67
C GLY A 135 6.33 -18.64 -4.65
N LEU A 136 6.70 -17.95 -5.74
CA LEU A 136 6.51 -16.52 -5.89
C LEU A 136 5.05 -16.14 -6.12
N LEU A 137 4.25 -16.99 -6.77
CA LEU A 137 2.80 -16.84 -6.89
C LEU A 137 2.14 -16.81 -5.51
N LEU A 138 2.46 -17.77 -4.65
CA LEU A 138 1.92 -17.83 -3.29
C LEU A 138 2.37 -16.62 -2.44
N LEU A 139 3.63 -16.21 -2.60
CA LEU A 139 4.14 -15.00 -1.95
C LEU A 139 3.42 -13.75 -2.44
N ASN A 140 3.22 -13.60 -3.75
CA ASN A 140 2.51 -12.48 -4.36
C ASN A 140 1.05 -12.44 -3.92
N LEU A 141 0.36 -13.58 -3.89
CA LEU A 141 -1.00 -13.68 -3.36
C LEU A 141 -1.10 -13.23 -1.89
N PHE A 142 -0.10 -13.58 -1.07
CA PHE A 142 -0.03 -13.10 0.31
C PHE A 142 0.19 -11.58 0.37
N ILE A 143 1.06 -11.04 -0.49
CA ILE A 143 1.32 -9.60 -0.57
C ILE A 143 0.05 -8.85 -0.96
N VAL A 144 -0.56 -9.18 -2.09
CA VAL A 144 -1.75 -8.50 -2.62
C VAL A 144 -2.99 -8.73 -1.74
N GLY A 145 -3.09 -9.91 -1.13
CA GLY A 145 -4.23 -10.32 -0.32
C GLY A 145 -4.26 -9.77 1.09
N TRP A 146 -3.09 -9.65 1.72
CA TRP A 146 -2.96 -9.18 3.10
C TRP A 146 -2.03 -8.00 3.19
N LEU A 147 -0.78 -8.09 2.76
CA LEU A 147 0.22 -7.06 3.08
C LEU A 147 -0.13 -5.68 2.48
N GLN A 148 -0.46 -5.63 1.19
CA GLN A 148 -0.75 -4.43 0.42
C GLN A 148 -1.95 -3.64 0.96
N PRO A 149 -3.09 -4.26 1.31
CA PRO A 149 -4.19 -3.58 2.02
C PRO A 149 -3.74 -2.80 3.26
N TRP A 150 -2.90 -3.40 4.10
CA TRP A 150 -2.43 -2.76 5.33
C TRP A 150 -1.44 -1.64 5.05
N THR A 151 -0.57 -1.81 4.06
CA THR A 151 0.42 -0.79 3.74
C THR A 151 -0.18 0.37 2.95
N HIS A 152 -1.18 0.15 2.10
CA HIS A 152 -1.96 1.21 1.46
C HIS A 152 -2.66 2.09 2.48
N TYR A 153 -3.34 1.45 3.45
CA TYR A 153 -3.93 2.17 4.57
C TYR A 153 -2.87 2.99 5.34
N GLY A 154 -1.70 2.39 5.63
CA GLY A 154 -0.60 3.11 6.26
C GLY A 154 -0.07 4.30 5.44
N TYR A 155 -0.03 4.18 4.12
CA TYR A 155 0.39 5.23 3.20
C TYR A 155 -0.59 6.39 3.17
N GLU A 156 -1.89 6.10 2.98
CA GLU A 156 -2.93 7.13 2.96
C GLU A 156 -3.07 7.84 4.31
N ARG A 157 -2.81 7.14 5.43
CA ARG A 157 -2.69 7.78 6.75
C ARG A 157 -1.63 8.86 6.79
N LEU A 158 -0.40 8.53 6.37
CA LEU A 158 0.72 9.47 6.41
C LEU A 158 0.46 10.64 5.46
N ARG A 159 -0.10 10.35 4.28
CA ARG A 159 -0.49 11.36 3.31
C ARG A 159 -1.55 12.31 3.86
N PHE A 160 -2.52 11.77 4.59
CA PHE A 160 -3.55 12.54 5.29
C PHE A 160 -2.96 13.39 6.41
N ASP A 161 -2.17 12.81 7.32
CA ASP A 161 -1.54 13.53 8.43
C ASP A 161 -0.70 14.71 7.94
N LEU A 162 0.04 14.52 6.84
CA LEU A 162 0.81 15.57 6.19
C LEU A 162 -0.08 16.66 5.58
N ARG A 163 -1.18 16.30 4.91
CA ARG A 163 -2.11 17.28 4.33
C ARG A 163 -2.87 18.06 5.41
N SER A 164 -3.32 17.39 6.46
CA SER A 164 -4.05 18.00 7.57
C SER A 164 -3.15 18.88 8.43
N GLY A 165 -1.92 18.42 8.71
CA GLY A 165 -0.88 19.25 9.33
C GLY A 165 -0.51 20.45 8.46
N ALA A 166 -0.41 20.27 7.14
CA ALA A 166 -0.20 21.35 6.18
C ALA A 166 -1.38 22.33 6.15
N LEU A 167 -2.63 21.90 6.33
CA LEU A 167 -3.78 22.81 6.40
C LEU A 167 -3.72 23.72 7.64
N GLY A 168 -3.25 23.20 8.78
CA GLY A 168 -2.98 24.00 9.97
C GLY A 168 -1.79 24.96 9.79
N ALA A 169 -0.74 24.53 9.08
CA ALA A 169 0.45 25.34 8.80
C ALA A 169 0.31 26.31 7.62
N SER A 170 -0.60 26.04 6.68
CA SER A 170 -0.83 26.80 5.43
C SER A 170 -1.88 27.90 5.59
N MET A 171 -2.52 28.04 6.75
CA MET A 171 -3.29 29.24 7.04
C MET A 171 -2.32 30.41 7.18
N LYS A 172 -2.06 31.10 6.07
CA LYS A 172 -1.23 32.30 6.06
C LYS A 172 -1.89 33.36 6.92
N VAL A 173 -1.20 33.68 8.02
CA VAL A 173 -1.56 34.76 8.93
C VAL A 173 -1.60 36.07 8.14
N GLY A 174 -2.70 36.80 8.22
CA GLY A 174 -2.90 38.09 7.52
C GLY A 174 -3.45 38.00 6.10
N GLU A 175 -3.80 36.81 5.58
CA GLU A 175 -4.47 36.64 4.28
C GLU A 175 -5.87 35.99 4.42
N PHE A 176 -6.77 36.29 3.49
CA PHE A 176 -8.08 35.64 3.42
C PHE A 176 -7.95 34.29 2.72
N ASN A 177 -8.09 33.20 3.49
CA ASN A 177 -8.00 31.83 3.00
C ASN A 177 -9.41 31.29 2.71
N ARG A 178 -9.66 30.80 1.49
CA ARG A 178 -10.92 30.13 1.14
C ARG A 178 -10.83 28.64 1.43
N LEU A 179 -11.63 28.17 2.37
CA LEU A 179 -11.77 26.77 2.75
C LEU A 179 -12.99 26.17 2.03
N GLY A 180 -12.73 25.35 1.02
CA GLY A 180 -13.78 24.81 0.14
C GLY A 180 -14.42 25.88 -0.75
N LYS A 181 -15.69 25.68 -1.15
CA LYS A 181 -16.41 26.61 -2.07
C LYS A 181 -17.17 27.73 -1.35
N ARG A 182 -17.27 27.71 -0.02
CA ARG A 182 -18.26 28.52 0.73
C ARG A 182 -17.80 29.06 2.08
N MET A 183 -16.55 28.82 2.47
CA MET A 183 -16.03 29.36 3.73
C MET A 183 -14.78 30.18 3.44
N THR A 184 -14.71 31.38 3.99
CA THR A 184 -13.52 32.24 3.97
C THR A 184 -13.10 32.50 5.41
N LEU A 185 -11.83 32.24 5.72
CA LEU A 185 -11.24 32.41 7.04
C LEU A 185 -10.00 33.29 6.93
N ARG A 186 -9.89 34.27 7.81
CA ARG A 186 -8.70 35.09 8.02
C ARG A 186 -8.32 35.06 9.48
N ILE A 187 -7.03 34.93 9.75
CA ILE A 187 -6.45 34.97 11.09
C ILE A 187 -5.34 36.01 11.09
N ASP A 188 -5.37 36.98 12.01
CA ASP A 188 -4.40 38.07 12.05
C ASP A 188 -3.08 37.69 12.72
N ARG A 189 -3.10 36.84 13.75
CA ARG A 189 -1.91 36.32 14.46
C ARG A 189 -2.12 34.89 14.96
N SER A 190 -1.05 34.12 14.99
CA SER A 190 -1.03 32.72 15.45
C SER A 190 0.15 32.51 16.39
N GLU A 191 -0.12 32.04 17.60
CA GLU A 191 0.85 31.80 18.67
C GLU A 191 0.82 30.31 19.08
N ASP A 192 1.85 29.84 19.80
CA ASP A 192 1.97 28.45 20.28
C ASP A 192 1.76 27.38 19.20
N ARG A 193 2.46 27.52 18.06
CA ARG A 193 2.38 26.61 16.91
C ARG A 193 0.95 26.40 16.37
N GLY A 194 0.08 27.43 16.43
CA GLY A 194 -1.27 27.38 15.85
C GLY A 194 -2.37 26.93 16.79
N THR A 195 -2.07 26.79 18.09
CA THR A 195 -3.06 26.43 19.11
C THR A 195 -3.82 27.65 19.66
N GLN A 196 -3.20 28.83 19.64
CA GLN A 196 -3.81 30.10 20.02
C GLN A 196 -3.87 31.04 18.82
N LEU A 197 -5.08 31.45 18.45
CA LEU A 197 -5.33 32.30 17.30
C LEU A 197 -5.93 33.64 17.74
N HIS A 198 -5.47 34.73 17.13
CA HIS A 198 -5.90 36.09 17.43
C HIS A 198 -6.40 36.80 16.17
N GLY A 199 -7.44 37.61 16.33
CA GLY A 199 -8.03 38.41 15.24
C GLY A 199 -8.59 37.51 14.14
N ILE A 200 -9.67 36.81 14.47
CA ILE A 200 -10.28 35.81 13.60
C ILE A 200 -11.46 36.44 12.87
N PHE A 201 -11.54 36.20 11.57
CA PHE A 201 -12.71 36.52 10.74
C PHE A 201 -13.11 35.29 9.94
N VAL A 202 -14.35 34.86 10.08
CA VAL A 202 -14.95 33.74 9.36
C VAL A 202 -16.18 34.22 8.61
N GLN A 203 -16.30 33.83 7.35
CA GLN A 203 -17.49 34.05 6.54
C GLN A 203 -17.94 32.72 5.93
N VAL A 204 -19.21 32.37 6.10
CA VAL A 204 -19.82 31.16 5.55
C VAL A 204 -21.03 31.54 4.70
N ASP A 205 -21.04 31.06 3.46
CA ASP A 205 -22.16 31.22 2.53
C ASP A 205 -22.97 29.92 2.46
N ASP A 206 -24.26 29.97 2.80
CA ASP A 206 -25.16 28.84 2.66
C ASP A 206 -25.78 28.75 1.24
N ARG A 207 -26.20 27.55 0.81
CA ARG A 207 -26.91 27.32 -0.47
C ARG A 207 -28.19 28.14 -0.59
N SER A 208 -28.77 28.52 0.55
CA SER A 208 -29.99 29.33 0.63
C SER A 208 -29.78 30.82 0.37
N GLY A 209 -28.54 31.28 0.14
CA GLY A 209 -28.20 32.70 0.02
C GLY A 209 -28.06 33.42 1.36
N THR A 210 -28.06 32.67 2.48
CA THR A 210 -27.76 33.22 3.81
C THR A 210 -26.26 33.32 3.99
N GLN A 211 -25.77 34.50 4.36
CA GLN A 211 -24.36 34.78 4.63
C GLN A 211 -24.18 35.02 6.12
N VAL A 212 -23.26 34.30 6.74
CA VAL A 212 -22.91 34.46 8.16
C VAL A 212 -21.46 34.90 8.24
N ALA A 213 -21.22 36.07 8.81
CA ALA A 213 -19.88 36.59 9.09
C ALA A 213 -19.67 36.66 10.62
N ALA A 214 -18.57 36.15 11.12
CA ALA A 214 -18.22 36.19 12.53
C ALA A 214 -16.79 36.71 12.72
N THR A 215 -16.61 37.60 13.70
CA THR A 215 -15.32 38.11 14.13
C THR A 215 -15.11 37.79 15.60
N ALA A 216 -13.89 37.39 15.99
CA ALA A 216 -13.53 37.11 17.38
C ALA A 216 -12.12 37.58 17.72
N GLU A 217 -11.91 38.01 18.97
CA GLU A 217 -10.59 38.43 19.45
C GLU A 217 -9.62 37.25 19.59
N GLN A 218 -10.12 36.13 20.11
CA GLN A 218 -9.33 34.92 20.39
C GLN A 218 -10.08 33.69 19.89
N GLY A 219 -9.34 32.67 19.49
CA GLY A 219 -9.92 31.37 19.19
C GLY A 219 -8.94 30.23 19.31
N ARG A 220 -9.50 29.06 19.55
CA ARG A 220 -8.74 27.81 19.69
C ARG A 220 -9.52 26.66 19.08
N PHE A 221 -8.81 25.72 18.49
CA PHE A 221 -9.41 24.47 18.04
C PHE A 221 -9.47 23.50 19.22
N LEU A 222 -10.65 22.95 19.47
CA LEU A 222 -10.89 21.91 20.45
C LEU A 222 -11.35 20.65 19.74
N SER A 223 -10.79 19.52 20.14
CA SER A 223 -11.30 18.21 19.76
C SER A 223 -12.59 17.93 20.53
N THR A 224 -13.56 17.31 19.88
CA THR A 224 -14.79 16.81 20.52
C THR A 224 -14.78 15.28 20.49
N ASP A 225 -15.77 14.65 21.12
CA ASP A 225 -15.91 13.18 21.14
C ASP A 225 -16.21 12.62 19.74
N ASP A 226 -16.73 13.46 18.84
CA ASP A 226 -16.90 13.20 17.42
C ASP A 226 -15.64 13.62 16.63
N PRO A 227 -14.87 12.69 16.06
CA PRO A 227 -13.61 13.01 15.38
C PRO A 227 -13.78 13.79 14.08
N ASP A 228 -14.98 13.80 13.49
CA ASP A 228 -15.28 14.47 12.22
C ASP A 228 -15.56 15.97 12.40
N VAL A 229 -15.70 16.40 13.65
CA VAL A 229 -16.06 17.77 14.02
C VAL A 229 -14.94 18.35 14.86
N ILE A 230 -14.31 19.42 14.37
CA ILE A 230 -13.47 20.25 15.24
C ILE A 230 -14.32 21.41 15.73
N LEU A 231 -14.33 21.61 17.05
CA LEU A 231 -14.95 22.77 17.66
C LEU A 231 -13.97 23.94 17.56
N PHE A 232 -14.29 24.92 16.73
CA PHE A 232 -13.58 26.17 16.74
C PHE A 232 -14.20 27.10 17.78
N ARG A 233 -13.61 27.09 18.97
CA ARG A 233 -14.06 27.92 20.09
C ARG A 233 -13.57 29.34 19.89
N LEU A 234 -14.50 30.25 19.64
CA LEU A 234 -14.28 31.68 19.51
C LEU A 234 -14.61 32.35 20.85
N GLN A 235 -13.83 33.34 21.24
CA GLN A 235 -14.03 34.12 22.45
C GLN A 235 -14.12 35.62 22.12
N LYS A 236 -15.04 36.31 22.81
CA LYS A 236 -15.31 37.75 22.68
C LYS A 236 -15.47 38.16 21.22
N GLY A 237 -16.60 37.79 20.65
CA GLY A 237 -16.86 38.00 19.23
C GLY A 237 -18.24 38.53 18.92
N ARG A 238 -18.44 38.83 17.64
CA ARG A 238 -19.71 39.27 17.07
C ARG A 238 -19.98 38.47 15.82
N LEU A 239 -21.21 37.99 15.69
CA LEU A 239 -21.73 37.28 14.54
C LEU A 239 -22.79 38.14 13.87
N ILE A 240 -22.65 38.35 12.58
CA ILE A 240 -23.58 39.07 11.71
C ILE A 240 -24.17 38.05 10.74
N GLN A 241 -25.49 37.93 10.77
CA GLN A 241 -26.23 37.09 9.85
C GLN A 241 -27.02 37.98 8.89
N ASP A 242 -26.73 37.82 7.61
CA ASP A 242 -27.46 38.43 6.51
C ASP A 242 -28.23 37.35 5.75
N SER A 243 -29.52 37.58 5.51
CA SER A 243 -30.39 36.61 4.85
C SER A 243 -31.45 37.35 4.04
N PRO A 244 -31.82 36.87 2.84
CA PRO A 244 -32.89 37.45 2.02
C PRO A 244 -34.26 37.48 2.74
N LYS A 245 -34.42 36.73 3.83
CA LYS A 245 -35.65 36.65 4.64
C LYS A 245 -35.76 37.78 5.68
N PHE A 246 -34.70 38.53 5.93
CA PHE A 246 -34.69 39.61 6.93
C PHE A 246 -34.51 40.96 6.23
N ALA A 247 -35.30 41.96 6.65
CA ALA A 247 -35.20 43.32 6.11
C ALA A 247 -33.92 44.06 6.57
N ALA A 248 -33.25 43.56 7.62
CA ALA A 248 -32.00 44.10 8.13
C ALA A 248 -31.11 42.97 8.68
N PRO A 249 -29.77 43.11 8.62
CA PRO A 249 -28.83 42.14 9.18
C PRO A 249 -29.00 41.99 10.70
N ARG A 250 -28.89 40.77 11.20
CA ARG A 250 -28.94 40.48 12.65
C ARG A 250 -27.53 40.41 13.21
N THR A 251 -27.31 41.04 14.36
CA THR A 251 -26.03 40.98 15.07
C THR A 251 -26.21 40.28 16.41
N LEU A 252 -25.31 39.36 16.73
CA LEU A 252 -25.22 38.64 17.99
C LEU A 252 -23.83 38.85 18.58
N SER A 253 -23.75 39.39 19.78
CA SER A 253 -22.48 39.44 20.53
C SER A 253 -22.39 38.22 21.44
N PHE A 254 -21.21 37.60 21.52
CA PHE A 254 -20.98 36.40 22.31
C PHE A 254 -19.66 36.51 23.09
N ASP A 255 -19.67 36.05 24.33
CA ASP A 255 -18.43 35.88 25.11
C ASP A 255 -17.69 34.61 24.69
N LEU A 256 -18.43 33.55 24.39
CA LEU A 256 -17.91 32.26 23.95
C LEU A 256 -18.89 31.66 22.93
N TYR A 257 -18.38 31.27 21.77
CA TYR A 257 -19.16 30.64 20.72
C TYR A 257 -18.36 29.50 20.10
N ASP A 258 -18.93 28.31 20.15
CA ASP A 258 -18.32 27.13 19.56
C ASP A 258 -18.87 26.97 18.15
N LEU A 259 -18.04 27.26 17.14
CA LEU A 259 -18.38 27.03 15.74
C LEU A 259 -17.95 25.61 15.37
N PRO A 260 -18.89 24.67 15.15
CA PRO A 260 -18.55 23.34 14.66
C PRO A 260 -18.09 23.48 13.21
N ILE A 261 -16.80 23.24 12.99
CA ILE A 261 -16.27 23.09 11.64
C ILE A 261 -16.38 21.62 11.33
N ASN A 262 -17.36 21.30 10.50
CA ASN A 262 -17.39 20.00 9.83
C ASN A 262 -16.18 19.96 8.93
N LEU A 263 -15.15 19.26 9.39
CA LEU A 263 -14.10 18.86 8.49
C LEU A 263 -14.78 18.00 7.41
N PRO A 264 -14.31 18.03 6.16
CA PRO A 264 -14.83 17.12 5.14
C PRO A 264 -14.69 15.69 5.66
N ARG A 265 -15.79 15.09 6.18
CA ARG A 265 -15.85 13.83 6.94
C ARG A 265 -14.47 13.31 7.27
N VAL A 266 -13.87 13.93 8.28
CA VAL A 266 -12.57 13.49 8.76
C VAL A 266 -12.87 12.40 9.75
N ASP A 267 -13.25 11.24 9.19
CA ASP A 267 -13.22 9.99 9.94
C ASP A 267 -11.89 10.00 10.70
N SER A 268 -11.91 9.91 12.02
CA SER A 268 -10.74 9.56 12.85
C SER A 268 -9.93 8.48 12.16
N PHE A 269 -8.97 8.83 11.30
CA PHE A 269 -8.50 8.00 10.20
C PHE A 269 -9.36 6.75 9.94
N ARG A 270 -10.42 6.89 9.11
CA ARG A 270 -11.46 5.86 8.80
C ARG A 270 -11.01 4.44 9.12
N GLN A 271 -11.79 3.67 9.87
CA GLN A 271 -11.49 2.25 10.03
C GLN A 271 -11.32 1.62 8.63
N ARG A 272 -10.16 0.96 8.41
CA ARG A 272 -9.79 0.31 7.15
C ARG A 272 -10.99 -0.43 6.55
N GLY A 273 -11.34 -0.10 5.30
CA GLY A 273 -12.35 -0.84 4.52
C GLY A 273 -13.78 -0.27 4.50
N HIS A 274 -14.06 0.91 5.07
CA HIS A 274 -15.42 1.46 5.07
C HIS A 274 -15.84 2.18 3.76
N GLU A 275 -14.90 2.55 2.87
CA GLU A 275 -15.21 3.23 1.59
C GLU A 275 -14.24 2.87 0.44
N GLU A 276 -12.97 2.58 0.72
CA GLU A 276 -11.98 2.25 -0.30
C GLU A 276 -11.77 0.73 -0.43
N LEU A 277 -12.26 0.17 -1.53
CA LEU A 277 -12.17 -1.26 -1.87
C LEU A 277 -10.71 -1.75 -2.03
N GLU A 278 -9.77 -0.84 -2.26
CA GLU A 278 -8.33 -1.14 -2.36
C GLU A 278 -7.71 -1.51 -0.99
N GLU A 279 -8.33 -1.08 0.12
CA GLU A 279 -7.88 -1.37 1.48
C GLU A 279 -8.46 -2.67 2.08
N LEU A 280 -9.37 -3.31 1.35
CA LEU A 280 -9.94 -4.59 1.75
C LEU A 280 -8.98 -5.74 1.42
N THR A 281 -8.94 -6.73 2.31
CA THR A 281 -8.23 -7.99 2.07
C THR A 281 -9.00 -8.89 1.12
N LEU A 282 -8.34 -9.88 0.51
CA LEU A 282 -8.99 -10.85 -0.39
C LEU A 282 -10.21 -11.55 0.26
N PRO A 283 -10.16 -12.03 1.53
CA PRO A 283 -11.32 -12.61 2.18
C PRO A 283 -12.46 -11.62 2.42
N GLU A 284 -12.13 -10.36 2.73
CA GLU A 284 -13.13 -9.30 2.92
C GLU A 284 -13.81 -8.95 1.59
N LEU A 285 -13.04 -8.79 0.50
CA LEU A 285 -13.57 -8.58 -0.86
C LEU A 285 -14.49 -9.71 -1.31
N PHE A 286 -14.12 -10.96 -1.01
CA PHE A 286 -14.97 -12.12 -1.35
C PHE A 286 -16.28 -12.08 -0.56
N ARG A 287 -16.22 -11.71 0.72
CA ARG A 287 -17.41 -11.59 1.58
C ARG A 287 -18.33 -10.46 1.12
N GLU A 288 -17.77 -9.30 0.80
CA GLU A 288 -18.52 -8.14 0.32
C GLU A 288 -19.11 -8.39 -1.06
N GLY A 289 -18.32 -8.90 -2.00
CA GLY A 289 -18.76 -9.13 -3.39
C GLY A 289 -19.81 -10.24 -3.56
N TYR A 290 -19.84 -11.26 -2.69
CA TYR A 290 -20.69 -12.44 -2.88
C TYR A 290 -21.69 -12.74 -1.76
N PHE A 291 -21.51 -12.25 -0.53
CA PHE A 291 -22.34 -12.64 0.62
C PHE A 291 -23.14 -11.52 1.27
N ARG A 292 -22.84 -10.24 0.97
CA ARG A 292 -23.47 -9.09 1.63
C ARG A 292 -24.44 -8.40 0.68
N ASP A 293 -25.64 -8.06 1.16
CA ASP A 293 -26.60 -7.25 0.40
C ASP A 293 -26.22 -5.77 0.45
N ILE A 294 -25.15 -5.45 -0.27
CA ILE A 294 -24.72 -4.08 -0.57
C ILE A 294 -25.28 -3.61 -1.91
N PRO A 295 -25.36 -2.27 -2.11
CA PRO A 295 -25.72 -1.64 -3.37
C PRO A 295 -24.95 -2.25 -4.57
N ASN A 296 -25.62 -2.32 -5.73
CA ASN A 296 -25.14 -3.10 -6.87
C ASN A 296 -23.82 -2.55 -7.45
N ASP A 297 -23.62 -1.24 -7.38
CA ASP A 297 -22.39 -0.55 -7.75
C ASP A 297 -21.20 -0.97 -6.88
N GLN A 298 -21.37 -1.00 -5.55
CA GLN A 298 -20.33 -1.43 -4.61
C GLN A 298 -20.01 -2.92 -4.78
N ARG A 299 -21.03 -3.76 -5.03
CA ARG A 299 -20.86 -5.20 -5.27
C ARG A 299 -20.04 -5.47 -6.53
N ILE A 300 -20.35 -4.80 -7.65
CA ILE A 300 -19.60 -4.93 -8.91
C ILE A 300 -18.16 -4.47 -8.72
N ALA A 301 -17.96 -3.35 -8.03
CA ALA A 301 -16.61 -2.83 -7.76
C ALA A 301 -15.78 -3.77 -6.87
N ALA A 302 -16.38 -4.39 -5.84
CA ALA A 302 -15.72 -5.38 -5.00
C ALA A 302 -15.33 -6.65 -5.78
N GLN A 303 -16.23 -7.16 -6.63
CA GLN A 303 -15.93 -8.30 -7.51
C GLN A 303 -14.83 -7.95 -8.53
N ALA A 304 -14.89 -6.76 -9.14
CA ALA A 304 -13.88 -6.30 -10.08
C ALA A 304 -12.49 -6.22 -9.42
N ASN A 305 -12.40 -5.66 -8.21
CA ASN A 305 -11.14 -5.56 -7.47
C ASN A 305 -10.59 -6.95 -7.09
N LEU A 306 -11.46 -7.87 -6.66
CA LEU A 306 -11.08 -9.27 -6.39
C LEU A 306 -10.52 -9.95 -7.64
N HIS A 307 -11.23 -9.85 -8.77
CA HIS A 307 -10.79 -10.44 -10.03
C HIS A 307 -9.50 -9.80 -10.54
N PHE A 308 -9.37 -8.48 -10.43
CA PHE A 308 -8.15 -7.76 -10.80
C PHE A 308 -6.94 -8.28 -10.03
N ARG A 309 -7.04 -8.40 -8.69
CA ARG A 309 -5.95 -8.94 -7.85
C ARG A 309 -5.61 -10.39 -8.17
N VAL A 310 -6.62 -11.22 -8.43
CA VAL A 310 -6.38 -12.63 -8.83
C VAL A 310 -5.68 -12.71 -10.18
N VAL A 311 -6.07 -11.87 -11.13
CA VAL A 311 -5.42 -11.80 -12.46
C VAL A 311 -4.00 -11.22 -12.35
N GLU A 312 -3.79 -10.19 -11.53
CA GLU A 312 -2.47 -9.60 -11.25
C GLU A 312 -1.49 -10.66 -10.72
N VAL A 313 -1.95 -11.55 -9.84
CA VAL A 313 -1.13 -12.65 -9.31
C VAL A 313 -0.86 -13.73 -10.37
N LEU A 314 -1.82 -13.98 -11.27
CA LEU A 314 -1.76 -15.08 -12.24
C LEU A 314 -1.04 -14.74 -13.55
N MET A 315 -0.93 -13.46 -13.92
CA MET A 315 -0.20 -13.00 -15.12
C MET A 315 1.30 -12.92 -14.87
#